data_AF-A0DJ83-F1
#
_entry.id   AF-A0DJ83-F1
#
_cell.length_a   1.000
_cell.length_b   1.000
_cell.length_c   1.000
_cell.angle_alpha   90.00
_cell.angle_beta   90.00
_cell.angle_gamma   90.00
#
_symmetry.space_group_name_H-M   'P 1'
#
loop_
_entity.id
_entity.type
_entity.pdbx_description
1 polymer ?
#
loop_
_entity_poly.entity_id
_entity_poly.type
_entity_poly.pdbx_seq_one_letter_code
_entity_poly.pdbx_strand_id
1 'polypeptide(L)'
;MTQETLRQLARQLNKNKFLIAKPATDVFQCVQAFILLVKGVKIQDWLLAQLLMSCSLPQMVETIIEKKIDYANVILCKKLYQLIPQQQNSLGKLIYQLISQSLNFLEGERGKSQRSKSTILRHEPSVLWQQHQQNNFILKQECYQSKVKIIKNQKIKEEDEKKFELLKEKMKKINKNSYFISPRKIQFEQQEKIILSNNNSERQLIHNKQMRSLRSFRSSFYD
;
A
#
# COMPACT_ATOMS: atom_id res chain seq x y z
N MET A 1 -19.99 24.24 0.97
CA MET A 1 -18.81 24.45 1.83
C MET A 1 -17.97 23.18 1.96
N THR A 2 -18.54 22.06 2.44
CA THR A 2 -17.78 20.82 2.77
C THR A 2 -17.21 20.03 1.59
N GLN A 3 -17.83 20.09 0.40
CA GLN A 3 -17.31 19.40 -0.80
C GLN A 3 -16.03 20.04 -1.33
N GLU A 4 -15.98 21.38 -1.36
CA GLU A 4 -14.81 22.12 -1.85
C GLU A 4 -13.62 21.94 -0.90
N THR A 5 -13.87 21.84 0.41
CA THR A 5 -12.81 21.52 1.39
C THR A 5 -12.22 20.13 1.18
N LEU A 6 -13.03 19.12 0.82
CA LEU A 6 -12.53 17.78 0.49
C LEU A 6 -11.65 17.81 -0.78
N ARG A 7 -12.09 18.52 -1.83
CA ARG A 7 -11.31 18.70 -3.05
C ARG A 7 -10.00 19.44 -2.81
N GLN A 8 -10.02 20.47 -1.96
CA GLN A 8 -8.82 21.23 -1.60
C GLN A 8 -7.81 20.37 -0.82
N LEU A 9 -8.26 19.58 0.16
CA LEU A 9 -7.41 18.64 0.90
C LEU A 9 -6.79 17.59 -0.05
N ALA A 10 -7.56 17.06 -1.00
CA ALA A 10 -7.06 16.13 -2.01
C ALA A 10 -5.95 16.76 -2.88
N ARG A 11 -6.16 18.01 -3.31
CA ARG A 11 -5.15 18.77 -4.08
C ARG A 11 -3.88 19.00 -3.26
N GLN A 12 -4.00 19.33 -1.98
CA GLN A 12 -2.85 19.49 -1.08
C GLN A 12 -2.07 18.18 -0.91
N LEU A 13 -2.76 17.06 -0.73
CA LEU A 13 -2.15 15.73 -0.64
C LEU A 13 -1.42 15.32 -1.92
N ASN A 14 -2.02 15.57 -3.10
CA ASN A 14 -1.35 15.29 -4.38
C ASN A 14 -0.09 16.13 -4.59
N LYS A 15 -0.08 17.40 -4.15
CA LYS A 15 1.11 18.26 -4.22
C LYS A 15 2.27 17.75 -3.39
N ASN A 16 1.98 17.13 -2.24
CA ASN A 16 3.00 16.60 -1.35
C ASN A 16 3.70 15.34 -1.88
N LYS A 17 3.26 14.79 -3.04
CA LYS A 17 3.76 13.59 -3.70
C LYS A 17 4.00 12.43 -2.71
N PHE A 18 3.12 11.44 -2.72
CA PHE A 18 3.32 10.20 -1.96
C PHE A 18 4.51 9.39 -2.52
N LEU A 19 5.73 9.88 -2.32
CA LEU A 19 6.99 9.25 -2.71
C LEU A 19 7.74 8.83 -1.44
N ILE A 20 7.04 8.06 -0.60
CA ILE A 20 7.59 7.55 0.65
C ILE A 20 7.89 6.08 0.45
N ALA A 21 9.17 5.71 0.45
CA ALA A 21 9.59 4.31 0.30
C ALA A 21 9.14 3.44 1.49
N LYS A 22 9.11 4.01 2.70
CA LYS A 22 8.66 3.34 3.92
C LYS A 22 7.85 4.30 4.78
N PRO A 23 6.52 4.13 4.90
CA PRO A 23 5.69 5.03 5.68
C PRO A 23 5.93 4.78 7.16
N ALA A 24 5.71 5.82 7.96
CA ALA A 24 5.45 5.62 9.38
C ALA A 24 4.14 4.84 9.56
N THR A 25 4.05 4.05 10.62
CA THR A 25 2.90 3.15 10.85
C THR A 25 1.58 3.91 10.93
N ASP A 26 1.60 5.09 11.51
CA ASP A 26 0.46 6.00 11.68
C ASP A 26 -0.05 6.51 10.31
N VAL A 27 0.85 6.91 9.43
CA VAL A 27 0.55 7.31 8.05
C VAL A 27 -0.04 6.14 7.27
N PHE A 28 0.53 4.94 7.42
CA PHE A 28 0.02 3.77 6.71
C PHE A 28 -1.40 3.41 7.18
N GLN A 29 -1.66 3.42 8.48
CA GLN A 29 -3.00 3.19 9.03
C GLN A 29 -4.01 4.22 8.55
N CYS A 30 -3.63 5.50 8.45
CA CYS A 30 -4.47 6.53 7.85
C CYS A 30 -4.81 6.22 6.40
N VAL A 31 -3.81 5.89 5.58
CA VAL A 31 -4.02 5.52 4.18
C VAL A 31 -4.94 4.29 4.06
N GLN A 32 -4.71 3.26 4.87
CA GLN A 32 -5.54 2.06 4.89
C GLN A 32 -6.99 2.38 5.23
N ALA A 33 -7.23 3.23 6.24
CA ALA A 33 -8.58 3.63 6.65
C ALA A 33 -9.30 4.41 5.54
N PHE A 34 -8.60 5.33 4.86
CA PHE A 34 -9.15 6.08 3.75
C PHE A 34 -9.50 5.18 2.55
N ILE A 35 -8.61 4.25 2.19
CA ILE A 35 -8.90 3.31 1.10
C ILE A 35 -10.04 2.36 1.46
N LEU A 36 -10.09 1.89 2.71
CA LEU A 36 -11.20 1.07 3.21
C LEU A 36 -12.54 1.81 3.10
N LEU A 37 -12.57 3.12 3.41
CA LEU A 37 -13.77 3.94 3.28
C LEU A 37 -14.32 3.90 1.86
N VAL A 38 -13.47 4.08 0.85
CA VAL A 38 -13.92 4.26 -0.54
C VAL A 38 -14.07 2.93 -1.28
N LYS A 39 -13.13 2.01 -1.09
CA LYS A 39 -13.06 0.76 -1.85
C LYS A 39 -13.61 -0.45 -1.09
N GLY A 40 -13.84 -0.34 0.22
CA GLY A 40 -14.29 -1.46 1.06
C GLY A 40 -13.22 -2.54 1.28
N VAL A 41 -11.98 -2.31 0.85
CA VAL A 41 -10.87 -3.27 0.95
C VAL A 41 -9.80 -2.75 1.91
N LYS A 42 -9.38 -3.62 2.84
CA LYS A 42 -8.24 -3.36 3.72
C LYS A 42 -6.95 -3.80 3.03
N ILE A 43 -6.19 -2.83 2.52
CA ILE A 43 -4.94 -3.10 1.82
C ILE A 43 -3.81 -3.35 2.82
N GLN A 44 -3.04 -4.43 2.63
CA GLN A 44 -1.88 -4.76 3.47
C GLN A 44 -0.56 -4.33 2.84
N ASP A 45 -0.52 -4.14 1.53
CA ASP A 45 0.67 -3.73 0.79
C ASP A 45 0.77 -2.19 0.69
N TRP A 46 1.87 -1.64 1.18
CA TRP A 46 2.14 -0.21 1.09
C TRP A 46 2.29 0.26 -0.36
N LEU A 47 2.93 -0.51 -1.23
CA LEU A 47 3.19 -0.08 -2.61
C LEU A 47 1.88 0.13 -3.37
N LEU A 48 0.94 -0.80 -3.20
CA LEU A 48 -0.40 -0.69 -3.75
C LEU A 48 -1.18 0.49 -3.14
N ALA A 49 -1.10 0.67 -1.82
CA ALA A 49 -1.77 1.78 -1.13
C ALA A 49 -1.24 3.15 -1.61
N GLN A 50 0.08 3.25 -1.78
CA GLN A 50 0.77 4.43 -2.30
C GLN A 50 0.35 4.73 -3.75
N LEU A 51 0.27 3.71 -4.61
CA LEU A 51 -0.19 3.86 -5.99
C LEU A 51 -1.62 4.40 -6.04
N LEU A 52 -2.52 3.84 -5.24
CA LEU A 52 -3.92 4.29 -5.17
C LEU A 52 -4.02 5.75 -4.68
N MET A 53 -3.30 6.09 -3.62
CA MET A 53 -3.27 7.47 -3.11
C MET A 53 -2.63 8.46 -4.09
N SER A 54 -1.69 8.01 -4.93
CA SER A 54 -1.03 8.89 -5.90
C SER A 54 -1.84 9.10 -7.17
N CYS A 55 -2.43 8.03 -7.69
CA CYS A 55 -3.08 8.04 -9.01
C CYS A 55 -4.59 8.23 -8.95
N SER A 56 -5.24 7.73 -7.89
CA SER A 56 -6.70 7.65 -7.82
C SER A 56 -7.33 8.53 -6.73
N LEU A 57 -6.54 9.29 -5.98
CA LEU A 57 -7.06 10.15 -4.90
C LEU A 57 -8.17 11.13 -5.36
N PRO A 58 -8.05 11.84 -6.51
CA PRO A 58 -9.14 12.69 -6.99
C PRO A 58 -10.43 11.91 -7.23
N GLN A 59 -10.33 10.76 -7.90
CA GLN A 59 -11.49 9.91 -8.20
C GLN A 59 -12.12 9.34 -6.92
N MET A 60 -11.29 8.95 -5.95
CA MET A 60 -11.76 8.47 -4.65
C MET A 60 -12.53 9.55 -3.89
N VAL A 61 -12.08 10.81 -3.96
CA VAL A 61 -12.79 11.94 -3.36
C VAL A 61 -14.08 12.28 -4.10
N GLU A 62 -14.10 12.23 -5.43
CA GLU A 62 -15.35 12.39 -6.18
C GLU A 62 -16.35 11.25 -5.85
N THR A 63 -15.88 10.02 -5.64
CA THR A 63 -16.74 8.90 -5.19
C THR A 63 -17.40 9.20 -3.84
N ILE A 64 -16.67 9.84 -2.91
CA ILE A 64 -17.22 10.30 -1.62
C ILE A 64 -18.26 11.40 -1.85
N ILE A 65 -17.96 12.38 -2.70
CA ILE A 65 -18.86 13.51 -3.00
C ILE A 65 -20.15 13.04 -3.67
N GLU A 66 -20.04 12.09 -4.61
CA GLU A 66 -21.16 11.43 -5.29
C GLU A 66 -21.91 10.44 -4.38
N LYS A 67 -21.40 10.19 -3.16
CA LYS A 67 -21.98 9.27 -2.16
C LYS A 67 -22.15 7.83 -2.65
N LYS A 68 -21.31 7.39 -3.57
CA LYS A 68 -21.27 6.01 -4.06
C LYS A 68 -20.45 5.12 -3.12
N ILE A 69 -20.72 5.21 -1.81
CA ILE A 69 -19.98 4.49 -0.77
C ILE A 69 -20.94 3.68 0.08
N ASP A 70 -20.63 2.40 0.25
CA ASP A 70 -21.40 1.52 1.11
C ASP A 70 -21.29 1.92 2.57
N TYR A 71 -22.44 1.90 3.25
CA TYR A 71 -22.49 2.29 4.67
C TYR A 71 -21.68 1.35 5.57
N ALA A 72 -21.52 0.08 5.18
CA ALA A 72 -20.64 -0.87 5.85
C ALA A 72 -19.19 -0.34 5.90
N ASN A 73 -18.71 0.26 4.81
CA ASN A 73 -17.37 0.84 4.72
C ASN A 73 -17.21 2.05 5.64
N VAL A 74 -18.26 2.87 5.78
CA VAL A 74 -18.29 3.99 6.73
C VAL A 74 -18.14 3.49 8.16
N ILE A 75 -18.90 2.46 8.57
CA ILE A 75 -18.81 1.88 9.91
C ILE A 75 -17.40 1.33 10.18
N LEU A 76 -16.85 0.56 9.22
CA LEU A 76 -15.53 -0.05 9.37
C LEU A 76 -14.42 1.01 9.41
N CYS A 77 -14.51 2.04 8.55
CA CYS A 77 -13.59 3.18 8.56
C CYS A 77 -13.61 3.90 9.90
N LYS A 78 -14.79 4.20 10.47
CA LYS A 78 -14.90 4.82 11.80
C LYS A 78 -14.20 4.01 12.89
N LYS A 79 -14.41 2.69 12.91
CA LYS A 79 -13.78 1.80 13.89
C LYS A 79 -12.26 1.85 13.79
N LEU A 80 -11.72 1.83 12.58
CA LEU A 80 -10.27 1.95 12.39
C LEU A 80 -9.77 3.36 12.73
N TYR A 81 -10.47 4.40 12.30
CA TYR A 81 -10.11 5.79 12.52
C TYR A 81 -9.96 6.13 14.01
N GLN A 82 -10.83 5.60 14.88
CA GLN A 82 -10.74 5.77 16.33
C GLN A 82 -9.52 5.09 16.97
N LEU A 83 -8.94 4.08 16.31
CA LEU A 83 -7.77 3.36 16.81
C LEU A 83 -6.45 3.99 16.34
N ILE A 84 -6.51 4.94 15.42
CA ILE A 84 -5.32 5.61 14.88
C ILE A 84 -4.83 6.62 15.92
N PRO A 85 -3.59 6.49 16.42
CA PRO A 85 -3.05 7.45 17.38
C PRO A 85 -2.94 8.85 16.76
N GLN A 86 -2.89 9.87 17.62
CA GLN A 86 -2.77 11.25 17.18
C GLN A 86 -1.52 11.42 16.29
N GLN A 87 -1.75 11.84 15.05
CA GLN A 87 -0.73 11.89 14.01
C GLN A 87 0.33 12.95 14.35
N GLN A 88 1.60 12.55 14.35
CA GLN A 88 2.72 13.49 14.49
C GLN A 88 3.17 14.03 13.13
N ASN A 89 3.15 13.18 12.10
CA ASN A 89 3.58 13.51 10.75
C ASN A 89 2.59 14.47 10.05
N SER A 90 3.10 15.49 9.34
CA SER A 90 2.27 16.44 8.59
C SER A 90 1.41 15.76 7.51
N LEU A 91 1.95 14.75 6.83
CA LEU A 91 1.19 13.96 5.85
C LEU A 91 0.09 13.15 6.54
N GLY A 92 0.43 12.48 7.65
CA GLY A 92 -0.54 11.74 8.45
C GLY A 92 -1.69 12.65 8.91
N LYS A 93 -1.38 13.85 9.40
CA LYS A 93 -2.37 14.87 9.79
C LYS A 93 -3.31 15.24 8.64
N LEU A 94 -2.78 15.47 7.43
CA LEU A 94 -3.60 15.81 6.26
C LEU A 94 -4.55 14.67 5.86
N ILE A 95 -4.06 13.42 5.87
CA ILE A 95 -4.89 12.26 5.54
C ILE A 95 -5.95 12.04 6.63
N TYR A 96 -5.57 12.19 7.89
CA TYR A 96 -6.47 12.10 9.02
C TYR A 96 -7.58 13.16 8.95
N GLN A 97 -7.24 14.41 8.60
CA GLN A 97 -8.21 15.47 8.34
C GLN A 97 -9.13 15.12 7.17
N LEU A 98 -8.60 14.58 6.08
CA LEU A 98 -9.40 14.14 4.93
C LEU A 98 -10.43 13.07 5.35
N ILE A 99 -10.01 12.07 6.13
CA ILE A 99 -10.91 11.03 6.64
C ILE A 99 -11.99 11.66 7.53
N SER A 100 -11.60 12.50 8.48
CA SER A 100 -12.54 13.18 9.39
C SER A 100 -13.60 13.97 8.63
N GLN A 101 -13.19 14.76 7.64
CA GLN A 101 -14.09 15.57 6.84
C GLN A 101 -15.00 14.71 5.96
N SER A 102 -14.46 13.59 5.45
CA SER A 102 -15.24 12.64 4.64
C SER A 102 -16.33 11.96 5.46
N LEU A 103 -16.00 11.50 6.67
CA LEU A 103 -16.98 10.91 7.60
C LEU A 103 -18.04 11.94 8.01
N ASN A 104 -17.63 13.14 8.42
CA ASN A 104 -18.55 14.22 8.77
C ASN A 104 -19.48 14.59 7.60
N PHE A 105 -18.96 14.62 6.37
CA PHE A 105 -19.75 14.87 5.17
C PHE A 105 -20.81 13.77 4.92
N LEU A 106 -20.43 12.50 5.07
CA LEU A 106 -21.34 11.37 4.89
C LEU A 106 -22.39 11.26 5.99
N GLU A 107 -22.13 11.79 7.18
CA GLU A 107 -23.06 11.78 8.32
C GLU A 107 -23.98 13.00 8.41
N GLY A 108 -23.46 14.19 8.13
CA GLY A 108 -24.14 15.48 8.33
C GLY A 108 -25.45 15.64 7.55
N GLU A 109 -25.69 14.82 6.53
CA GLU A 109 -26.94 14.85 5.76
C GLU A 109 -27.98 13.81 6.21
N ARG A 110 -27.61 12.79 6.99
CA ARG A 110 -28.62 11.87 7.57
C ARG A 110 -29.47 12.54 8.64
N GLY A 111 -28.89 13.46 9.41
CA GLY A 111 -29.64 14.27 10.38
C GLY A 111 -30.74 15.14 9.74
N LYS A 112 -30.67 15.40 8.42
CA LYS A 112 -31.70 16.11 7.66
C LYS A 112 -32.76 15.17 7.07
N SER A 113 -32.38 13.94 6.73
CA SER A 113 -33.31 12.95 6.14
C SER A 113 -34.11 12.14 7.15
N GLN A 114 -33.77 12.21 8.45
CA GLN A 114 -34.44 11.43 9.51
C GLN A 114 -35.37 12.26 10.40
N ARG A 115 -35.64 13.53 10.05
CA ARG A 115 -36.55 14.42 10.80
C ARG A 115 -37.94 14.51 10.18
N SER A 116 -38.39 13.42 9.55
CA SER A 116 -39.75 13.28 9.05
C SER A 116 -40.38 12.07 9.73
N LYS A 117 -41.13 12.35 10.80
CA LYS A 117 -42.00 11.44 11.56
C LYS A 117 -41.31 10.36 12.41
N SER A 118 -40.97 10.72 13.65
CA SER A 118 -41.14 9.80 14.77
C SER A 118 -41.76 10.57 15.94
N THR A 119 -42.98 10.19 16.26
CA THR A 119 -43.77 10.62 17.41
C THR A 119 -42.91 10.57 18.68
N ILE A 120 -42.98 11.64 19.45
CA ILE A 120 -42.37 11.75 20.78
C ILE A 120 -43.03 10.69 21.68
N LEU A 121 -42.35 9.59 21.94
CA LEU A 121 -42.57 8.79 23.14
C LEU A 121 -41.46 9.15 24.12
N ARG A 122 -41.85 9.87 25.17
CA ARG A 122 -41.02 10.12 26.35
C ARG A 122 -40.63 8.77 26.93
N HIS A 123 -39.37 8.39 26.82
CA HIS A 123 -38.81 7.36 27.67
C HIS A 123 -38.26 8.02 28.93
N GLU A 124 -38.94 7.75 30.04
CA GLU A 124 -38.44 7.90 31.40
C GLU A 124 -37.05 7.25 31.57
N PRO A 125 -36.20 7.80 32.46
CA PRO A 125 -34.94 7.18 32.81
C PRO A 125 -35.18 6.04 33.80
N SER A 126 -35.15 4.78 33.33
CA SER A 126 -35.11 3.63 34.25
C SER A 126 -33.67 3.34 34.69
N VAL A 127 -33.37 3.81 35.89
CA VAL A 127 -32.35 3.26 36.77
C VAL A 127 -32.79 1.85 37.16
N LEU A 128 -31.97 0.82 36.91
CA LEU A 128 -32.04 -0.44 37.65
C LEU A 128 -30.66 -1.10 37.65
N TRP A 129 -29.92 -0.79 38.71
CA TRP A 129 -28.91 -1.65 39.31
C TRP A 129 -29.52 -3.01 39.71
N GLN A 130 -28.65 -4.03 39.79
CA GLN A 130 -28.84 -5.39 40.33
C GLN A 130 -29.14 -6.51 39.32
N GLN A 131 -28.07 -7.22 38.92
CA GLN A 131 -28.03 -8.68 39.00
C GLN A 131 -26.57 -9.17 39.03
N HIS A 132 -26.03 -9.27 40.25
CA HIS A 132 -24.87 -10.09 40.57
C HIS A 132 -25.40 -11.43 41.10
N GLN A 133 -24.86 -12.57 40.62
CA GLN A 133 -24.77 -13.89 41.28
C GLN A 133 -25.10 -15.17 40.47
N GLN A 134 -25.12 -15.20 39.13
CA GLN A 134 -25.24 -16.49 38.40
C GLN A 134 -24.20 -16.79 37.30
N ASN A 135 -23.06 -16.09 37.23
CA ASN A 135 -22.06 -16.31 36.16
C ASN A 135 -20.78 -17.07 36.56
N ASN A 136 -20.68 -17.64 37.77
CA ASN A 136 -19.43 -18.26 38.25
C ASN A 136 -19.13 -19.68 37.72
N PHE A 137 -20.01 -20.31 36.93
CA PHE A 137 -19.74 -21.64 36.36
C PHE A 137 -19.19 -21.62 34.92
N ILE A 138 -19.42 -20.55 34.16
CA ILE A 138 -18.97 -20.44 32.76
C ILE A 138 -17.48 -20.01 32.68
N LEU A 139 -17.00 -19.23 33.66
CA LEU A 139 -15.63 -18.71 33.71
C LEU A 139 -14.52 -19.77 33.91
N LYS A 140 -14.84 -20.96 34.43
CA LYS A 140 -13.83 -22.02 34.62
C LYS A 140 -13.54 -22.83 33.34
N GLN A 141 -14.48 -22.93 32.39
CA GLN A 141 -14.24 -23.64 31.12
C GLN A 141 -13.45 -22.80 30.11
N GLU A 142 -13.67 -21.48 30.05
CA GLU A 142 -12.96 -20.60 29.11
C GLU A 142 -11.46 -20.45 29.44
N CYS A 143 -11.09 -20.54 30.72
CA CYS A 143 -9.69 -20.47 31.15
C CYS A 143 -8.86 -21.65 30.63
N TYR A 144 -9.42 -22.86 30.58
CA TYR A 144 -8.72 -24.04 30.07
C TYR A 144 -8.56 -24.02 28.54
N GLN A 145 -9.59 -23.59 27.80
CA GLN A 145 -9.48 -23.46 26.34
C GLN A 145 -8.52 -22.32 25.92
N SER A 146 -8.48 -21.23 26.68
CA SER A 146 -7.52 -20.13 26.48
C SER A 146 -6.08 -20.61 26.66
N LYS A 147 -5.79 -21.38 27.73
CA LYS A 147 -4.45 -21.94 27.96
C LYS A 147 -3.98 -22.89 26.85
N VAL A 148 -4.86 -23.72 26.31
CA VAL A 148 -4.52 -24.63 25.20
C VAL A 148 -4.24 -23.87 23.89
N LYS A 149 -4.99 -22.80 23.61
CA LYS A 149 -4.75 -21.93 22.44
C LYS A 149 -3.42 -21.16 22.56
N ILE A 150 -3.05 -20.71 23.76
CA ILE A 150 -1.78 -20.01 24.01
C ILE A 150 -0.60 -20.94 23.77
N ILE A 151 -0.65 -22.19 24.25
CA ILE A 151 0.44 -23.16 24.07
C ILE A 151 0.62 -23.55 22.59
N LYS A 152 -0.48 -23.73 21.84
CA LYS A 152 -0.41 -23.98 20.39
C LYS A 152 0.19 -22.79 19.62
N ASN A 153 -0.18 -21.56 19.97
CA ASN A 153 0.37 -20.36 19.33
C ASN A 153 1.84 -20.08 19.70
N GLN A 154 2.30 -20.51 20.89
CA GLN A 154 3.73 -20.44 21.26
C GLN A 154 4.56 -21.46 20.47
N LYS A 155 4.08 -22.70 20.33
CA LYS A 155 4.78 -23.72 19.51
C LYS A 155 4.89 -23.34 18.03
N ILE A 156 3.84 -22.73 17.46
CA ILE A 156 3.87 -22.26 16.07
C ILE A 156 4.89 -21.12 15.90
N LYS A 157 5.01 -20.22 16.89
CA LYS A 157 6.01 -19.14 16.87
C LYS A 157 7.45 -19.66 16.91
N GLU A 158 7.73 -20.68 17.72
CA GLU A 158 9.08 -21.28 17.79
C GLU A 158 9.46 -22.02 16.50
N GLU A 159 8.51 -22.70 15.84
CA GLU A 159 8.77 -23.35 14.55
C GLU A 159 9.02 -22.34 13.42
N ASP A 160 8.29 -21.22 13.41
CA ASP A 160 8.48 -20.17 12.41
C ASP A 160 9.77 -19.38 12.65
N GLU A 161 10.18 -19.20 13.89
CA GLU A 161 11.47 -18.60 14.25
C GLU A 161 12.65 -19.48 13.79
N LYS A 162 12.57 -20.80 13.96
CA LYS A 162 13.55 -21.76 13.42
C LYS A 162 13.59 -21.75 11.89
N LYS A 163 12.44 -21.67 11.22
CA LYS A 163 12.39 -21.54 9.75
C LYS A 163 13.01 -20.23 9.28
N PHE A 164 12.80 -19.14 10.01
CA PHE A 164 13.38 -17.84 9.71
C PHE A 164 14.91 -17.85 9.88
N GLU A 165 15.44 -18.45 10.93
CA GLU A 165 16.89 -18.61 11.09
C GLU A 165 17.51 -19.46 9.98
N LEU A 166 16.85 -20.56 9.60
CA LEU A 166 17.31 -21.41 8.50
C LEU A 166 17.31 -20.66 7.15
N LEU A 167 16.32 -19.80 6.92
CA LEU A 167 16.23 -18.94 5.74
C LEU A 167 17.36 -17.88 5.75
N LYS A 168 17.64 -17.29 6.92
CA LYS A 168 18.72 -16.31 7.12
C LYS A 168 20.09 -16.92 6.84
N GLU A 169 20.34 -18.16 7.27
CA GLU A 169 21.57 -18.88 6.92
C GLU A 169 21.67 -19.20 5.42
N LYS A 170 20.57 -19.62 4.79
CA LYS A 170 20.53 -19.83 3.34
C LYS A 170 20.80 -18.54 2.57
N MET A 171 20.22 -17.41 2.98
CA MET A 171 20.50 -16.10 2.37
C MET A 171 21.95 -15.67 2.58
N LYS A 172 22.54 -15.87 3.77
CA LYS A 172 23.97 -15.60 3.99
C LYS A 172 24.89 -16.42 3.08
N LYS A 173 24.53 -17.67 2.78
CA LYS A 173 25.28 -18.53 1.83
C LYS A 173 25.11 -18.05 0.38
N ILE A 174 23.92 -17.64 -0.02
CA ILE A 174 23.66 -17.06 -1.36
C ILE A 174 24.38 -15.72 -1.54
N ASN A 175 24.49 -14.91 -0.49
CA ASN A 175 25.14 -13.60 -0.54
C ASN A 175 26.67 -13.64 -0.67
N LYS A 176 27.31 -14.82 -0.56
CA LYS A 176 28.74 -15.00 -0.87
C LYS A 176 29.02 -15.15 -2.37
N ASN A 177 27.99 -15.41 -3.20
CA ASN A 177 28.11 -15.52 -4.66
C ASN A 177 27.43 -14.36 -5.41
N SER A 178 26.77 -13.44 -4.69
CA SER A 178 26.19 -12.24 -5.25
C SER A 178 27.27 -11.16 -5.33
N TYR A 179 28.06 -11.17 -6.41
CA TYR A 179 28.80 -9.97 -6.79
C TYR A 179 27.78 -8.85 -6.98
N PHE A 180 27.81 -7.86 -6.08
CA PHE A 180 27.02 -6.65 -6.22
C PHE A 180 27.58 -5.86 -7.40
N ILE A 181 27.11 -6.18 -8.61
CA ILE A 181 27.48 -5.44 -9.81
C ILE A 181 26.65 -4.15 -9.79
N SER A 182 27.33 -3.04 -9.51
CA SER A 182 26.73 -1.71 -9.54
C SER A 182 26.00 -1.48 -10.87
N PRO A 183 24.80 -0.85 -10.88
CA PRO A 183 24.08 -0.52 -12.11
C PRO A 183 24.92 0.26 -13.12
N ARG A 184 25.91 1.04 -12.65
CA ARG A 184 26.87 1.73 -13.52
C ARG A 184 27.77 0.77 -14.29
N LYS A 185 28.19 -0.34 -13.68
CA LYS A 185 29.04 -1.35 -14.34
C LYS A 185 28.29 -2.09 -15.45
N ILE A 186 27.00 -2.36 -15.24
CA ILE A 186 26.13 -3.02 -16.22
C ILE A 186 25.95 -2.14 -17.48
N GLN A 187 25.78 -0.82 -17.30
CA GLN A 187 25.68 0.11 -18.44
C GLN A 187 27.00 0.23 -19.21
N PHE A 188 28.15 0.24 -18.52
CA PHE A 188 29.46 0.28 -19.17
C PHE A 188 29.76 -1.00 -19.97
N GLU A 189 29.51 -2.19 -19.41
CA GLU A 189 29.70 -3.45 -20.14
C GLU A 189 28.74 -3.60 -21.34
N GLN A 190 27.52 -3.08 -21.23
CA GLN A 190 26.59 -3.03 -22.36
C GLN A 190 27.06 -2.06 -23.45
N GLN A 191 27.62 -0.91 -23.09
CA GLN A 191 28.20 0.03 -24.06
C GLN A 191 29.46 -0.52 -24.72
N GLU A 192 30.37 -1.16 -23.96
CA GLU A 192 31.57 -1.81 -24.53
C GLU A 192 31.21 -2.93 -25.52
N LYS A 193 30.18 -3.73 -25.22
CA LYS A 193 29.68 -4.76 -26.15
C LYS A 193 29.14 -4.17 -27.46
N ILE A 194 28.47 -3.01 -27.40
CA ILE A 194 27.95 -2.30 -28.60
C ILE A 194 29.11 -1.71 -29.43
N ILE A 195 30.14 -1.17 -28.79
CA ILE A 195 31.32 -0.63 -29.47
C ILE A 195 32.15 -1.76 -30.12
N LEU A 196 32.29 -2.91 -29.46
CA LEU A 196 33.00 -4.07 -30.01
C LEU A 196 32.22 -4.75 -31.16
N SER A 197 30.88 -4.75 -31.13
CA SER A 197 30.07 -5.25 -32.26
C SER A 197 30.13 -4.33 -33.48
N ASN A 198 30.25 -3.02 -33.31
CA ASN A 198 30.39 -2.07 -34.43
C ASN A 198 31.78 -2.11 -35.09
N ASN A 199 32.83 -2.39 -34.33
CA ASN A 199 34.18 -2.53 -34.90
C ASN A 199 34.36 -3.81 -35.74
N ASN A 200 33.57 -4.87 -35.48
CA ASN A 200 33.62 -6.10 -36.26
C ASN A 200 32.86 -5.98 -37.60
N SER A 201 31.77 -5.22 -37.65
CA SER A 201 31.04 -4.94 -38.89
C SER A 201 31.79 -3.97 -39.81
N GLU A 202 32.50 -2.97 -39.28
CA GLU A 202 33.36 -2.09 -40.08
C GLU A 202 34.60 -2.82 -40.63
N ARG A 203 35.25 -3.70 -39.85
CA ARG A 203 36.37 -4.53 -40.35
C ARG A 203 35.94 -5.50 -41.46
N GLN A 204 34.74 -6.08 -41.38
CA GLN A 204 34.23 -6.95 -42.46
C GLN A 204 33.84 -6.17 -43.72
N LEU A 205 33.33 -4.94 -43.60
CA LEU A 205 33.01 -4.08 -44.74
C LEU A 205 34.27 -3.58 -45.47
N ILE A 206 35.34 -3.25 -44.75
CA ILE A 206 36.63 -2.82 -45.35
C ILE A 206 37.31 -3.99 -46.07
N HIS A 207 37.33 -5.19 -45.47
CA HIS A 207 37.91 -6.39 -46.08
C HIS A 207 37.19 -6.79 -47.39
N ASN A 208 35.86 -6.68 -47.45
CA ASN A 208 35.09 -6.99 -48.67
C ASN A 208 35.28 -5.95 -49.79
N LYS A 209 35.49 -4.66 -49.45
CA LYS A 209 35.81 -3.62 -50.45
C LYS A 209 37.21 -3.80 -51.06
N GLN A 210 38.20 -4.13 -50.24
CA GLN A 210 39.58 -4.39 -50.70
C GLN A 210 39.68 -5.67 -51.56
N MET A 211 38.93 -6.72 -51.23
CA MET A 211 38.92 -7.97 -52.01
C MET A 211 38.20 -7.84 -53.36
N ARG A 212 37.25 -6.90 -53.51
CA ARG A 212 36.64 -6.57 -54.80
C ARG A 212 37.57 -5.77 -55.70
N SER A 213 38.35 -4.82 -55.17
CA SER A 213 39.28 -4.03 -55.99
C SER A 213 40.48 -4.84 -56.49
N LEU A 214 40.93 -5.86 -55.73
CA LEU A 214 42.02 -6.74 -56.15
C LEU A 214 41.58 -7.76 -57.22
N ARG A 215 40.31 -8.17 -57.24
CA ARG A 215 39.78 -9.03 -58.31
C ARG A 215 39.62 -8.26 -59.63
N SER A 216 39.20 -6.99 -59.60
CA SER A 216 39.13 -6.16 -60.81
C SER A 216 40.50 -5.72 -61.35
N PHE A 217 41.53 -5.66 -60.49
CA PHE A 217 42.90 -5.34 -60.92
C PHE A 217 43.61 -6.53 -61.59
N ARG A 218 43.18 -7.77 -61.30
CA ARG A 218 43.81 -8.98 -61.85
C ARG A 218 43.20 -9.39 -63.20
N SER A 219 41.95 -9.00 -63.49
CA SER A 219 41.33 -9.20 -64.80
C SER A 219 41.89 -8.27 -65.88
N SER A 220 42.43 -7.10 -65.52
CA SER A 220 43.01 -6.16 -66.48
C SER A 220 44.40 -6.54 -67.02
N PHE A 221 44.93 -7.70 -66.64
CA PHE A 221 46.20 -8.23 -67.15
C PHE A 221 46.03 -9.42 -68.10
N TYR A 222 44.80 -9.93 -68.26
CA TYR A 222 44.49 -11.10 -69.08
C TYR A 222 43.35 -10.86 -70.09
N ASP A 223 42.86 -9.61 -70.19
CA ASP A 223 42.16 -9.07 -71.36
C ASP A 223 43.17 -8.21 -72.15
#